data_AF-A0A6N3T1C0-F1
#
_entry.id   AF-A0A6N3T1C0-F1
#
_cell.length_a   1.000
_cell.length_b   1.000
_cell.length_c   1.000
_cell.angle_alpha   90.00
_cell.angle_beta   90.00
_cell.angle_gamma   90.00
#
_symmetry.space_group_name_H-M   'P 1'
#
loop_
_entity.id
_entity.type
_entity.pdbx_description
1 polymer ?
#
loop_
_entity_poly.entity_id
_entity_poly.type
_entity_poly.pdbx_seq_one_letter_code
_entity_poly.pdbx_strand_id
1 'polypeptide(L)'
;MLHSDRSKALPSSVSSSGADSESGAGNRQPTPPYALQDMVRTCNEAGVHATACTAAFIAKNRQDILTESAAFMESLADIWHLHGLDDVEVWTEILRRIEVGELFHRLNQPPHRKRREGRIPRPWRISTSKLP
;
A
#
# COMPACT_ATOMS: atom_id res chain seq x y z
N MET A 1 21.14 -64.25 -48.41
CA MET A 1 20.02 -65.22 -48.35
C MET A 1 18.93 -64.57 -47.53
N LEU A 2 18.01 -63.86 -48.19
CA LEU A 2 16.66 -64.30 -48.61
C LEU A 2 15.63 -64.31 -47.47
N HIS A 3 14.73 -63.32 -47.55
CA HIS A 3 13.33 -63.18 -47.10
C HIS A 3 12.74 -64.07 -45.99
N SER A 4 12.02 -63.41 -45.07
CA SER A 4 10.69 -63.87 -44.64
C SER A 4 9.81 -62.72 -44.18
N ASP A 5 8.52 -62.99 -44.25
CA ASP A 5 7.46 -62.12 -44.72
C ASP A 5 6.47 -61.77 -43.58
N ARG A 6 5.78 -60.64 -43.76
CA ARG A 6 4.36 -60.38 -43.47
C ARG A 6 3.75 -60.38 -42.05
N SER A 7 2.94 -59.30 -41.88
CA SER A 7 1.54 -59.28 -41.36
C SER A 7 1.27 -58.83 -39.92
N LYS A 8 1.09 -57.51 -39.79
CA LYS A 8 -0.11 -56.78 -39.33
C LYS A 8 -1.16 -57.56 -38.50
N ALA A 9 -1.34 -57.15 -37.24
CA ALA A 9 -2.61 -57.21 -36.51
C ALA A 9 -2.68 -56.04 -35.51
N LEU A 10 -3.74 -55.20 -35.61
CA LEU A 10 -4.17 -54.30 -34.53
C LEU A 10 -4.88 -55.12 -33.44
N PRO A 11 -4.87 -54.64 -32.20
CA PRO A 11 -6.14 -54.29 -31.55
C PRO A 11 -6.02 -52.98 -30.73
N SER A 12 -7.02 -52.10 -30.80
CA SER A 12 -8.14 -51.93 -29.86
C SER A 12 -7.97 -50.70 -28.97
N SER A 13 -8.88 -49.76 -29.20
CA SER A 13 -9.34 -48.67 -28.34
C SER A 13 -9.12 -48.87 -26.84
N VAL A 14 -8.40 -47.94 -26.22
CA VAL A 14 -8.49 -47.65 -24.78
C VAL A 14 -8.96 -46.22 -24.62
N SER A 15 -10.25 -46.08 -24.29
CA SER A 15 -10.75 -44.89 -23.63
C SER A 15 -10.19 -44.89 -22.20
N SER A 16 -9.41 -43.87 -21.84
CA SER A 16 -9.14 -43.56 -20.43
C SER A 16 -9.47 -42.09 -20.20
N SER A 17 -10.58 -41.91 -19.51
CA SER A 17 -11.02 -40.68 -18.90
C SER A 17 -10.18 -40.49 -17.64
N GLY A 18 -9.30 -39.50 -17.65
CA GLY A 18 -8.54 -39.05 -16.49
C GLY A 18 -8.94 -37.61 -16.22
N ALA A 19 -9.82 -37.43 -15.23
CA ALA A 19 -10.20 -36.13 -14.72
C ALA A 19 -8.99 -35.49 -14.02
N ASP A 20 -8.37 -34.52 -14.67
CA ASP A 20 -7.42 -33.63 -14.01
C ASP A 20 -8.19 -32.81 -12.97
N SER A 21 -8.01 -33.21 -11.72
CA SER A 21 -8.50 -32.48 -10.56
C SER A 21 -7.74 -31.16 -10.49
N GLU A 22 -8.40 -30.07 -10.91
CA GLU A 22 -8.00 -28.70 -10.58
C GLU A 22 -8.04 -28.54 -9.05
N SER A 23 -6.91 -28.89 -8.42
CA SER A 23 -6.67 -28.64 -7.01
C SER A 23 -6.59 -27.13 -6.79
N GLY A 24 -7.47 -26.65 -5.92
CA GLY A 24 -7.80 -25.25 -5.73
C GLY A 24 -6.60 -24.33 -5.58
N ALA A 25 -6.74 -23.15 -6.17
CA ALA A 25 -5.91 -21.98 -5.92
C ALA A 25 -5.98 -21.63 -4.43
N GLY A 26 -5.11 -22.27 -3.64
CA GLY A 26 -4.87 -21.94 -2.25
C GLY A 26 -4.45 -20.48 -2.17
N ASN A 27 -5.17 -19.74 -1.34
CA ASN A 27 -4.92 -18.36 -0.95
C ASN A 27 -3.47 -18.21 -0.43
N ARG A 28 -2.50 -18.08 -1.32
CA ARG A 28 -1.10 -17.79 -0.97
C ARG A 28 -1.05 -16.33 -0.57
N GLN A 29 -1.36 -16.06 0.70
CA GLN A 29 -0.91 -14.80 1.29
C GLN A 29 0.61 -14.76 1.17
N PRO A 30 1.18 -13.71 0.54
CA PRO A 30 2.62 -13.56 0.49
C PRO A 30 3.15 -13.54 1.93
N THR A 31 4.12 -14.42 2.21
CA THR A 31 4.82 -14.40 3.49
C THR A 31 5.48 -13.03 3.65
N PRO A 32 5.28 -12.33 4.78
CA PRO A 32 5.85 -11.01 4.96
C PRO A 32 7.38 -11.06 4.82
N PRO A 33 8.01 -10.02 4.26
CA PRO A 33 9.47 -9.97 4.05
C PRO A 33 10.28 -9.82 5.35
N TYR A 34 9.61 -9.78 6.51
CA TYR A 34 10.18 -9.56 7.83
C TYR A 34 9.75 -10.65 8.81
N ALA A 35 10.53 -10.84 9.89
CA ALA A 35 10.10 -11.63 11.03
C ALA A 35 9.01 -10.87 11.80
N LEU A 36 7.91 -11.55 12.13
CA LEU A 36 6.79 -10.93 12.85
C LEU A 36 7.20 -10.25 14.17
N GLN A 37 8.20 -10.79 14.86
CA GLN A 37 8.71 -10.22 16.11
C GLN A 37 9.39 -8.87 15.90
N ASP A 38 10.13 -8.69 14.80
CA ASP A 38 10.78 -7.42 14.48
C ASP A 38 9.73 -6.34 14.20
N MET A 39 8.71 -6.68 13.41
CA MET A 39 7.59 -5.77 13.13
C MET A 39 6.84 -5.35 14.39
N VAL A 40 6.53 -6.31 15.28
CA VAL A 40 5.85 -6.00 16.56
C VAL A 40 6.71 -5.07 17.41
N ARG A 41 8.02 -5.31 17.50
CA ARG A 41 8.94 -4.45 18.25
C ARG A 41 8.95 -3.03 17.70
N THR A 42 9.22 -2.86 16.41
CA THR A 42 9.31 -1.53 15.78
C THR A 42 7.98 -0.78 15.84
N CYS A 43 6.84 -1.47 15.66
CA CYS A 43 5.51 -0.86 15.84
C CYS A 43 5.29 -0.37 17.28
N ASN A 44 5.73 -1.14 18.28
CA ASN A 44 5.60 -0.73 19.68
C ASN A 44 6.48 0.48 19.99
N GLU A 45 7.73 0.50 19.50
CA GLU A 45 8.64 1.65 19.64
C GLU A 45 8.04 2.92 19.01
N ALA A 46 7.52 2.82 17.79
CA ALA A 46 6.81 3.93 17.14
C ALA A 46 5.62 4.42 17.99
N GLY A 47 4.83 3.51 18.56
CA GLY A 47 3.71 3.85 19.43
C GLY A 47 4.13 4.56 20.72
N VAL A 48 5.24 4.12 21.34
CA VAL A 48 5.80 4.77 22.54
C VAL A 48 6.22 6.20 22.22
N HIS A 49 7.00 6.42 21.17
CA HIS A 49 7.46 7.77 20.80
C HIS A 49 6.30 8.69 20.38
N ALA A 50 5.31 8.18 19.64
CA ALA A 50 4.12 8.96 19.29
C ALA A 50 3.32 9.42 20.53
N THR A 51 3.13 8.52 21.49
CA THR A 51 2.40 8.84 22.73
C THR A 51 3.19 9.78 23.63
N ALA A 52 4.50 9.58 23.76
CA ALA A 52 5.39 10.47 24.50
C ALA A 52 5.45 11.87 23.90
N CYS A 53 5.55 11.99 22.57
CA CYS A 53 5.49 13.28 21.87
C CYS A 53 4.17 14.02 22.13
N THR A 54 3.05 13.30 22.11
CA THR A 54 1.73 13.87 22.42
C THR A 54 1.67 14.37 23.87
N ALA A 55 2.18 13.58 24.83
CA ALA A 55 2.24 13.97 26.23
C ALA A 55 3.13 15.20 26.44
N ALA A 56 4.30 15.25 25.77
CA ALA A 56 5.21 16.39 25.79
C ALA A 56 4.56 17.67 25.22
N PHE A 57 3.77 17.53 24.15
CA PHE A 57 3.00 18.63 23.58
C PHE A 57 1.97 19.19 24.57
N ILE A 58 1.21 18.31 25.25
CA ILE A 58 0.26 18.71 26.30
C ILE A 58 0.98 19.43 27.44
N ALA A 59 2.15 18.93 27.83
CA ALA A 59 3.01 19.53 28.87
C ALA A 59 3.74 20.81 28.43
N LYS A 60 3.65 21.20 27.14
CA LYS A 60 4.41 22.30 26.53
C LYS A 60 5.92 22.16 26.67
N ASN A 61 6.43 20.93 26.81
CA ASN A 61 7.86 20.68 26.87
C ASN A 61 8.43 20.60 25.45
N ARG A 62 8.96 21.73 24.95
CA ARG A 62 9.51 21.82 23.59
C ARG A 62 10.64 20.83 23.33
N GLN A 63 11.49 20.55 24.31
CA GLN A 63 12.64 19.68 24.09
C GLN A 63 12.18 18.24 23.83
N ASP A 64 11.29 17.73 24.68
CA ASP A 64 10.75 16.38 24.53
C ASP A 64 9.89 16.25 23.27
N ILE A 65 9.18 17.31 22.85
CA ILE A 65 8.47 17.30 21.55
C ILE A 65 9.47 17.03 20.41
N LEU A 66 10.61 17.71 20.40
CA LEU A 66 11.61 17.54 19.34
C LEU A 66 12.23 16.14 19.37
N THR A 67 12.61 15.67 20.57
CA THR A 67 13.21 14.34 20.74
C THR A 67 12.26 13.22 20.36
N GLU A 68 11.04 13.21 20.92
CA GLU A 68 10.08 12.14 20.69
C GLU A 68 9.48 12.17 19.28
N SER A 69 9.32 13.36 18.67
CA SER A 69 8.89 13.42 17.26
C SER A 69 9.95 12.93 16.29
N ALA A 70 11.23 13.20 16.53
CA ALA A 70 12.32 12.69 15.71
C ALA A 70 12.42 11.16 15.81
N ALA A 71 12.42 10.63 17.04
CA ALA A 71 12.44 9.18 17.28
C ALA A 71 11.22 8.47 16.66
N PHE A 72 10.04 9.10 16.73
CA PHE A 72 8.85 8.56 16.06
C PHE A 72 9.02 8.50 14.53
N MET A 73 9.58 9.53 13.89
CA MET A 73 9.84 9.54 12.45
C MET A 73 10.86 8.46 12.04
N GLU A 74 11.89 8.23 12.86
CA GLU A 74 12.87 7.16 12.65
C GLU A 74 12.20 5.78 12.73
N SER A 75 11.37 5.53 13.75
CA SER A 75 10.64 4.26 13.86
C SER A 75 9.65 4.03 12.71
N LEU A 76 9.05 5.09 12.16
CA LEU A 76 8.21 4.98 10.95
C LEU A 76 9.03 4.58 9.73
N ALA A 77 10.23 5.14 9.56
CA ALA A 77 11.14 4.76 8.48
C ALA A 77 11.53 3.27 8.58
N ASP A 78 11.84 2.79 9.77
CA ASP A 78 12.13 1.37 10.00
C ASP A 78 10.95 0.46 9.61
N ILE A 79 9.72 0.84 9.94
CA ILE A 79 8.51 0.10 9.53
C ILE A 79 8.40 0.04 8.00
N TRP A 80 8.62 1.16 7.31
CA TRP A 80 8.56 1.23 5.85
C TRP A 80 9.65 0.35 5.22
N HIS A 81 10.87 0.38 5.75
CA HIS A 81 11.97 -0.47 5.29
C HIS A 81 11.70 -1.95 5.51
N LEU A 82 11.11 -2.34 6.64
CA LEU A 82 10.69 -3.72 6.86
C LEU A 82 9.68 -4.18 5.79
N HIS A 83 8.84 -3.26 5.30
CA HIS A 83 7.91 -3.51 4.21
C HIS A 83 8.54 -3.42 2.80
N GLY A 84 9.84 -3.14 2.70
CA GLY A 84 10.55 -2.99 1.44
C GLY A 84 10.20 -1.72 0.67
N LEU A 85 9.70 -0.69 1.37
CA LEU A 85 9.45 0.63 0.78
C LEU A 85 10.75 1.44 0.78
N ASP A 86 11.01 2.11 -0.34
CA ASP A 86 12.14 3.02 -0.48
C ASP A 86 11.80 4.42 0.04
N ASP A 87 12.79 5.12 0.60
CA ASP A 87 12.60 6.47 1.15
C ASP A 87 12.11 7.44 0.08
N VAL A 88 12.63 7.31 -1.14
CA VAL A 88 12.24 8.16 -2.27
C VAL A 88 10.76 7.95 -2.60
N GLU A 89 10.26 6.72 -2.53
CA GLU A 89 8.84 6.43 -2.79
C GLU A 89 7.95 7.08 -1.74
N VAL A 90 8.32 6.98 -0.46
CA VAL A 90 7.59 7.60 0.65
C VAL A 90 7.56 9.13 0.50
N TRP A 91 8.72 9.75 0.26
CA TRP A 91 8.80 11.20 0.07
C TRP A 91 8.03 11.68 -1.16
N THR A 92 8.10 10.91 -2.25
CA THR A 92 7.33 11.21 -3.47
C THR A 92 5.83 11.17 -3.19
N GLU A 93 5.35 10.18 -2.44
CA GLU A 93 3.94 10.09 -2.07
C GLU A 93 3.51 11.23 -1.15
N ILE A 94 4.32 11.61 -0.16
CA ILE A 94 4.04 12.76 0.71
C ILE A 94 3.94 14.04 -0.13
N LEU A 95 4.87 14.27 -1.06
CA LEU A 95 4.85 15.43 -1.94
C LEU A 95 3.59 15.46 -2.81
N ARG A 96 3.23 14.32 -3.43
CA ARG A 96 1.99 14.20 -4.21
C ARG A 96 0.75 14.55 -3.38
N ARG A 97 0.69 14.10 -2.11
CA ARG A 97 -0.43 14.44 -1.20
C ARG A 97 -0.50 15.93 -0.89
N ILE A 98 0.65 16.59 -0.73
CA ILE A 98 0.71 18.04 -0.53
C ILE A 98 0.21 18.75 -1.78
N GLU A 99 0.70 18.40 -2.97
CA GLU A 99 0.30 19.02 -4.24
C GLU A 99 -1.22 18.89 -4.50
N VAL A 100 -1.77 17.70 -4.25
CA VAL A 100 -3.21 17.46 -4.36
C VAL A 100 -3.98 18.28 -3.32
N GLY A 101 -3.49 18.35 -2.08
CA GLY A 101 -4.07 19.18 -1.03
C GLY A 101 -4.11 20.66 -1.39
N GLU A 102 -3.02 21.18 -1.94
CA GLU A 102 -2.93 22.56 -2.43
C GLU A 102 -3.86 22.82 -3.60
N LEU A 103 -3.94 21.90 -4.56
CA LEU A 103 -4.88 22.00 -5.68
C LEU A 103 -6.32 22.07 -5.17
N PHE A 104 -6.71 21.21 -4.24
CA PHE A 104 -8.04 21.27 -3.61
C PHE A 104 -8.27 22.57 -2.86
N HIS A 105 -7.26 23.10 -2.19
CA HIS A 105 -7.36 24.38 -1.52
C HIS A 105 -7.64 25.51 -2.52
N ARG A 106 -6.87 25.57 -3.62
CA ARG A 106 -7.03 26.57 -4.70
C ARG A 106 -8.40 26.48 -5.39
N LEU A 107 -8.87 25.28 -5.69
CA LEU A 107 -10.18 25.07 -6.32
C LEU A 107 -11.34 25.50 -5.41
N ASN A 108 -11.19 25.33 -4.09
CA ASN A 108 -12.21 25.72 -3.11
C ASN A 108 -12.14 27.21 -2.72
N GLN A 109 -11.01 27.88 -2.97
CA GLN A 109 -10.80 29.31 -2.71
C GLN A 109 -10.34 30.08 -3.97
N PRO A 110 -11.19 30.22 -5.00
CA PRO A 110 -10.78 30.92 -6.21
C PRO A 110 -10.52 32.42 -5.95
N PRO A 111 -9.46 33.01 -6.56
CA PRO A 111 -8.94 34.34 -6.22
C PRO A 111 -9.90 35.52 -6.49
N HIS A 112 -11.05 35.28 -7.11
CA HIS A 112 -12.07 36.30 -7.42
C HIS A 112 -13.49 35.80 -7.17
N ARG A 113 -13.75 35.15 -6.03
CA ARG A 113 -15.09 34.71 -5.66
C ARG A 113 -16.00 35.92 -5.38
N LYS A 114 -16.59 36.49 -6.44
CA LYS A 114 -17.67 37.47 -6.33
C LYS A 114 -18.80 36.80 -5.54
N ARG A 115 -19.15 37.33 -4.37
CA ARG A 115 -20.35 36.93 -3.64
C ARG A 115 -21.55 37.18 -4.57
N ARG A 116 -22.12 36.11 -5.12
CA ARG A 116 -23.44 36.19 -5.75
C ARG A 116 -24.46 36.30 -4.60
N GLU A 117 -25.25 37.38 -4.60
CA GLU A 117 -26.31 37.68 -3.64
C GLU A 117 -26.96 36.40 -3.06
N GLY A 118 -26.85 36.20 -1.74
CA GLY A 118 -27.68 35.26 -0.98
C GLY A 118 -27.39 33.75 -1.10
N ARG A 119 -26.45 33.28 -1.92
CA ARG A 119 -26.14 31.83 -2.02
C ARG A 119 -24.74 31.53 -1.52
N ILE A 120 -24.61 30.67 -0.50
CA ILE A 120 -23.34 30.09 -0.06
C ILE A 120 -22.87 29.13 -1.16
N PRO A 121 -21.76 29.43 -1.87
CA PRO A 121 -21.23 28.51 -2.87
C PRO A 121 -20.75 27.23 -2.19
N ARG A 122 -21.26 26.09 -2.67
CA ARG A 122 -20.89 24.77 -2.16
C ARG A 122 -19.43 24.47 -2.50
N PRO A 123 -18.68 23.80 -1.61
CA PRO A 123 -17.34 23.32 -1.91
C PRO A 123 -17.35 22.42 -3.14
N TRP A 124 -16.30 22.51 -3.95
CA TRP A 124 -16.10 21.62 -5.09
C TRP A 124 -15.97 20.17 -4.59
N ARG A 125 -16.66 19.24 -5.25
CA ARG A 125 -16.56 17.80 -4.96
C ARG A 125 -16.01 17.07 -6.17
N ILE A 126 -15.13 16.11 -5.93
CA ILE A 126 -14.56 15.25 -6.98
C ILE A 126 -15.69 14.36 -7.51
N SER A 127 -16.10 14.57 -8.76
CA SER A 127 -17.19 13.78 -9.39
C SER A 127 -16.66 12.66 -10.29
N THR A 128 -15.36 12.62 -10.58
CA THR A 128 -14.75 11.65 -11.51
C THR A 128 -13.35 11.27 -11.03
N SER A 129 -12.94 10.02 -11.26
CA SER A 129 -11.67 9.46 -10.76
C SER A 129 -10.42 9.95 -11.52
N LYS A 130 -10.53 10.98 -12.35
CA LYS A 130 -9.39 11.54 -13.07
C LYS A 130 -9.03 12.88 -12.44
N LEU A 131 -8.05 12.83 -11.56
CA LEU A 131 -7.21 14.01 -11.30
C LEU A 131 -6.51 14.37 -12.64
N PRO A 132 -6.46 15.67 -13.00
CA PRO A 132 -5.77 16.12 -14.20
C PRO A 132 -4.26 15.87 -14.14
#